data_AF-A0A521TR90-F1
#
_entry.id   AF-A0A521TR90-F1
#
_cell.length_a   1.000
_cell.length_b   1.000
_cell.length_c   1.000
_cell.angle_alpha   90.00
_cell.angle_beta   90.00
_cell.angle_gamma   90.00
#
_symmetry.space_group_name_H-M   'P 1'
#
loop_
_entity.id
_entity.type
_entity.pdbx_description
1 polymer ?
#
loop_
_entity_poly.entity_id
_entity_poly.type
_entity_poly.pdbx_seq_one_letter_code
_entity_poly.pdbx_strand_id
1 'polypeptide(L)'
;MIRLVLLDRVARALESQLARSAPNEEGAFCVLREGRGERGTRLIVPAVLATPPDAWEAQGPDTLRPSARWVSEAVSRAVTAKAGLLFVHSHPNALHPPGLSPVDEVAFAALGRTVSPIIDGPFAVAVVHPSGWSAAVWTAGGYRHVDRVQSIGRTLRFLSPLPQVTDSPLDARQRDALGVVHDRLRHLHVAVVGSGGLGSTNAEQVQRMGVAGNKLVDPDVLDTPSNARRVFGSTARHLEVSPAPRKVDVVADHLDQMELGPRIERVAADVRCEAVARKLLDADVVLNGTDTHGSRASLNDLMSAYFLPVVDAGVRAGSRAGNLLNGLVTEVRVLTPTTPCFWCRGVVNSDVIRDENLPAAEFERRRREGYTVDGVREPAPSAIALTVLGSGMTTCALLTLLAEDGEDAPSGYWFDGFFGDAAETKPTEPKETCRCRQVLGLGDTAALCFL
;
A
#
# COMPACT_ATOMS: atom_id res chain seq x y z
N MET A 1 -0.18 -10.73 10.86
CA MET A 1 1.17 -10.20 10.58
C MET A 1 1.26 -8.76 11.09
N ILE A 2 2.30 -8.39 11.81
CA ILE A 2 2.60 -7.04 12.30
C ILE A 2 3.68 -6.44 11.39
N ARG A 3 3.40 -5.27 10.80
CA ARG A 3 4.34 -4.55 9.94
C ARG A 3 4.66 -3.20 10.55
N LEU A 4 5.93 -2.82 10.61
CA LEU A 4 6.35 -1.45 10.91
C LEU A 4 6.68 -0.73 9.60
N VAL A 5 5.99 0.37 9.33
CA VAL A 5 6.06 1.09 8.06
C VAL A 5 6.39 2.55 8.32
N LEU A 6 7.51 2.98 7.76
CA LEU A 6 7.99 4.35 7.86
C LEU A 6 7.84 5.08 6.53
N LEU A 7 7.77 6.41 6.56
CA LEU A 7 8.12 7.17 5.36
C LEU A 7 9.60 6.95 5.04
N ASP A 8 9.95 6.80 3.77
CA ASP A 8 11.35 6.53 3.37
C ASP A 8 12.30 7.66 3.78
N ARG A 9 11.89 8.91 3.64
CA ARG A 9 12.65 10.06 4.15
C ARG A 9 12.90 9.99 5.66
N VAL A 10 11.99 9.41 6.44
CA VAL A 10 12.13 9.25 7.89
C VAL A 10 13.11 8.11 8.19
N ALA A 11 12.97 6.97 7.51
CA ALA A 11 13.90 5.84 7.64
C ALA A 11 15.33 6.25 7.30
N ARG A 12 15.54 6.94 6.16
CA ARG A 12 16.86 7.46 5.75
C ARG A 12 17.42 8.48 6.72
N ALA A 13 16.59 9.37 7.26
CA ALA A 13 17.02 10.34 8.27
C ALA A 13 17.49 9.65 9.56
N LEU A 14 16.77 8.60 10.00
CA LEU A 14 17.16 7.77 11.14
C LEU A 14 18.47 7.04 10.85
N GLU A 15 18.58 6.31 9.72
CA GLU A 15 19.82 5.62 9.31
C GLU A 15 21.02 6.58 9.31
N SER A 16 20.85 7.77 8.73
CA SER A 16 21.89 8.79 8.67
C SER A 16 22.26 9.35 10.04
N GLN A 17 21.28 9.63 10.92
CA GLN A 17 21.52 10.10 12.29
C GLN A 17 22.29 9.05 13.10
N LEU A 18 21.81 7.82 13.07
CA LEU A 18 22.38 6.72 13.82
C LEU A 18 23.80 6.37 13.37
N ALA A 19 24.06 6.42 12.06
CA ALA A 19 25.38 6.17 11.51
C ALA A 19 26.41 7.26 11.87
N ARG A 20 25.98 8.53 12.04
CA ARG A 20 26.89 9.63 12.41
C ARG A 20 27.49 9.49 13.80
N SER A 21 26.81 8.79 14.70
CA SER A 21 27.27 8.59 16.08
C SER A 21 28.16 7.37 16.24
N ALA A 22 28.30 6.52 15.21
CA ALA A 22 29.19 5.36 15.24
C ALA A 22 30.65 5.78 15.59
N PRO A 23 31.34 5.06 16.49
CA PRO A 23 31.01 3.73 17.01
C PRO A 23 30.04 3.72 18.19
N ASN A 24 29.59 4.86 18.70
CA ASN A 24 28.62 4.91 19.78
C ASN A 24 27.20 4.60 19.29
N GLU A 25 26.39 3.96 20.14
CA GLU A 25 24.96 3.84 19.92
C GLU A 25 24.30 5.22 19.94
N GLU A 26 23.18 5.33 19.23
CA GLU A 26 22.36 6.54 19.15
C GLU A 26 20.90 6.12 19.06
N GLY A 27 19.98 7.06 19.29
CA GLY A 27 18.57 6.77 19.15
C GLY A 27 17.69 7.96 18.83
N ALA A 28 16.41 7.67 18.68
CA ALA A 28 15.37 8.67 18.49
C ALA A 28 14.02 8.10 18.93
N PHE A 29 13.14 8.98 19.40
CA PHE A 29 11.73 8.64 19.52
C PHE A 29 10.97 9.07 18.27
N CYS A 30 9.98 8.28 17.87
CA CYS A 30 9.09 8.59 16.75
C CYS A 30 7.63 8.48 17.17
N VAL A 31 6.77 9.29 16.57
CA VAL A 31 5.32 9.11 16.71
C VAL A 31 4.93 7.79 16.06
N LEU A 32 4.11 6.99 16.74
CA LEU A 32 3.64 5.71 16.23
C LEU A 32 2.10 5.70 16.14
N ARG A 33 1.56 5.30 14.99
CA ARG A 33 0.12 5.07 14.82
C ARG A 33 -0.14 3.62 14.51
N GLU A 34 -1.37 3.18 14.71
CA GLU A 34 -1.82 1.83 14.40
C GLU A 34 -2.85 1.87 13.28
N GLY A 35 -2.80 0.87 12.40
CA GLY A 35 -3.87 0.50 11.50
C GLY A 35 -4.19 -0.97 11.60
N ARG A 36 -5.41 -1.30 12.04
CA ARG A 36 -5.85 -2.69 12.19
C ARG A 36 -6.45 -3.22 10.90
N GLY A 37 -5.85 -4.27 10.35
CA GLY A 37 -6.41 -5.09 9.30
C GLY A 37 -7.31 -6.19 9.86
N GLU A 38 -7.70 -7.15 9.01
CA GLU A 38 -8.49 -8.30 9.47
C GLU A 38 -7.62 -9.29 10.27
N ARG A 39 -6.40 -9.56 9.81
CA ARG A 39 -5.47 -10.54 10.44
C ARG A 39 -4.14 -9.93 10.86
N GLY A 40 -3.92 -8.66 10.54
CA GLY A 40 -2.65 -7.98 10.77
C GLY A 40 -2.79 -6.59 11.34
N THR A 41 -1.64 -6.06 11.73
CA THR A 41 -1.51 -4.70 12.26
C THR A 41 -0.42 -3.99 11.49
N ARG A 42 -0.69 -2.74 11.11
CA ARG A 42 0.31 -1.84 10.53
C ARG A 42 0.65 -0.76 11.55
N LEU A 43 1.90 -0.75 11.99
CA LEU A 43 2.47 0.29 12.83
C LEU A 43 3.06 1.34 11.89
N ILE A 44 2.60 2.58 11.99
CA ILE A 44 2.87 3.64 11.02
C ILE A 44 3.70 4.74 11.69
N VAL A 45 4.83 5.07 11.08
CA VAL A 45 5.76 6.10 11.58
C VAL A 45 5.77 7.30 10.64
N PRO A 46 4.93 8.32 10.88
CA PRO A 46 4.85 9.49 10.02
C PRO A 46 6.01 10.48 10.23
N ALA A 47 6.59 10.53 11.44
CA ALA A 47 7.60 11.50 11.80
C ALA A 47 8.47 11.05 12.98
N VAL A 48 9.74 11.50 12.95
CA VAL A 48 10.70 11.41 14.05
C VAL A 48 10.56 12.64 14.96
N LEU A 49 10.73 12.46 16.27
CA LEU A 49 10.81 13.56 17.23
C LEU A 49 12.23 14.12 17.26
N ALA A 50 12.36 15.45 17.33
CA ALA A 50 13.67 16.09 17.40
C ALA A 50 14.41 15.69 18.69
N THR A 51 15.57 15.05 18.56
CA THR A 51 16.42 14.66 19.69
C THR A 51 17.05 15.91 20.34
N PRO A 52 16.83 16.17 21.64
CA PRO A 52 17.43 17.30 22.33
C PRO A 52 18.92 17.09 22.62
N PRO A 53 19.70 18.14 22.88
CA PRO A 53 21.14 18.01 23.16
C PRO A 53 21.47 17.19 24.43
N ASP A 54 20.57 17.17 25.42
CA ASP A 54 20.65 16.43 26.68
C ASP A 54 19.81 15.14 26.65
N ALA A 55 19.64 14.53 25.47
CA ALA A 55 18.82 13.35 25.26
C ALA A 55 19.31 12.11 26.01
N TRP A 56 20.60 12.02 26.33
CA TRP A 56 21.25 10.80 26.82
C TRP A 56 21.87 10.98 28.20
N GLU A 57 21.52 10.09 29.13
CA GLU A 57 22.23 9.95 30.41
C GLU A 57 23.49 9.10 30.27
N ALA A 58 23.47 8.14 29.35
CA ALA A 58 24.61 7.33 28.98
C ALA A 58 24.57 7.06 27.47
N GLN A 59 25.71 7.22 26.81
CA GLN A 59 25.89 6.94 25.40
C GLN A 59 27.31 6.40 25.20
N GLY A 60 27.42 5.22 24.61
CA GLY A 60 28.69 4.57 24.30
C GLY A 60 28.50 3.46 23.26
N PRO A 61 29.54 2.68 22.95
CA PRO A 61 29.49 1.67 21.88
C PRO A 61 28.50 0.53 22.10
N ASP A 62 28.25 0.19 23.37
CA ASP A 62 27.41 -0.94 23.79
C ASP A 62 26.38 -0.48 24.85
N THR A 63 26.09 0.82 24.89
CA THR A 63 25.16 1.37 25.88
C THR A 63 24.48 2.64 25.38
N LEU A 64 23.15 2.64 25.51
CA LEU A 64 22.34 3.81 25.29
C LEU A 64 21.26 3.91 26.38
N ARG A 65 21.22 5.05 27.08
CA ARG A 65 20.19 5.33 28.07
C ARG A 65 19.60 6.73 27.84
N PRO A 66 18.34 6.84 27.39
CA PRO A 66 17.69 8.14 27.26
C PRO A 66 17.52 8.77 28.64
N SER A 67 17.63 10.10 28.72
CA SER A 67 17.38 10.83 29.94
C SER A 67 15.91 10.77 30.34
N ALA A 68 15.62 10.77 31.64
CA ALA A 68 14.24 10.80 32.13
C ALA A 68 13.45 12.00 31.56
N ARG A 69 14.14 13.14 31.35
CA ARG A 69 13.58 14.32 30.68
C ARG A 69 13.16 14.02 29.24
N TRP A 70 14.03 13.35 28.48
CA TRP A 70 13.74 13.04 27.08
C TRP A 70 12.58 12.04 26.93
N VAL A 71 12.56 11.00 27.77
CA VAL A 71 11.43 10.04 27.82
C VAL A 71 10.13 10.77 28.14
N SER A 72 10.13 11.64 29.16
CA SER A 72 8.95 12.41 29.56
C SER A 72 8.44 13.34 28.45
N GLU A 73 9.35 14.03 27.75
CA GLU A 73 8.97 14.87 26.60
C GLU A 73 8.38 14.03 25.46
N ALA A 74 8.99 12.90 25.13
CA ALA A 74 8.50 12.00 24.09
C ALA A 74 7.10 11.45 24.41
N VAL A 75 6.85 11.04 25.66
CA VAL A 75 5.54 10.62 26.14
C VAL A 75 4.52 11.76 26.07
N SER A 76 4.89 12.97 26.52
CA SER A 76 4.01 14.14 26.46
C SER A 76 3.58 14.48 25.03
N ARG A 77 4.51 14.38 24.06
CA ARG A 77 4.21 14.55 22.63
C ARG A 77 3.26 13.46 22.11
N ALA A 78 3.47 12.20 22.51
CA ALA A 78 2.59 11.10 22.12
C ALA A 78 1.16 11.27 22.66
N VAL A 79 1.00 11.61 23.95
CA VAL A 79 -0.29 11.90 24.58
C VAL A 79 -1.00 13.07 23.90
N THR A 80 -0.29 14.18 23.66
CA THR A 80 -0.86 15.36 22.97
C THR A 80 -1.36 14.99 21.57
N ALA A 81 -0.62 14.13 20.87
CA ALA A 81 -1.00 13.65 19.55
C ALA A 81 -2.06 12.54 19.58
N LYS A 82 -2.44 12.01 20.75
CA LYS A 82 -3.25 10.79 20.93
C LYS A 82 -2.66 9.59 20.17
N ALA A 83 -1.36 9.41 20.28
CA ALA A 83 -0.57 8.49 19.49
C ALA A 83 0.22 7.51 20.36
N GLY A 84 0.74 6.48 19.70
CA GLY A 84 1.79 5.61 20.23
C GLY A 84 3.18 6.25 20.15
N LEU A 85 4.18 5.49 20.63
CA LEU A 85 5.59 5.90 20.63
C LEU A 85 6.48 4.73 20.18
N LEU A 86 7.41 5.02 19.29
CA LEU A 86 8.47 4.10 18.86
C LEU A 86 9.82 4.62 19.36
N PHE A 87 10.57 3.81 20.08
CA PHE A 87 11.98 4.07 20.34
C PHE A 87 12.84 3.35 19.30
N VAL A 88 13.67 4.08 18.57
CA VAL A 88 14.62 3.51 17.60
C VAL A 88 16.03 3.72 18.13
N HIS A 89 16.87 2.69 18.13
CA HIS A 89 18.28 2.81 18.45
C HIS A 89 19.17 2.00 17.52
N SER A 90 20.47 2.28 17.52
CA SER A 90 21.45 1.56 16.69
C SER A 90 22.31 0.60 17.46
N HIS A 91 22.64 -0.53 16.82
CA HIS A 91 23.78 -1.38 17.17
C HIS A 91 24.81 -1.23 16.04
N PRO A 92 25.77 -0.28 16.14
CA PRO A 92 26.71 0.01 15.06
C PRO A 92 27.78 -1.09 14.90
N ASN A 93 28.06 -1.85 15.96
CA ASN A 93 29.01 -2.96 15.94
C ASN A 93 28.36 -4.20 15.32
N ALA A 94 28.92 -4.70 14.20
CA ALA A 94 28.41 -5.89 13.51
C ALA A 94 28.49 -7.20 14.34
N LEU A 95 29.23 -7.19 15.44
CA LEU A 95 29.30 -8.30 16.40
C LEU A 95 28.11 -8.32 17.38
N HIS A 96 27.33 -7.24 17.45
CA HIS A 96 26.13 -7.18 18.28
C HIS A 96 24.97 -7.93 17.65
N PRO A 97 23.97 -8.36 18.45
CA PRO A 97 22.75 -8.93 17.90
C PRO A 97 22.07 -7.94 16.93
N PRO A 98 21.55 -8.40 15.78
CA PRO A 98 20.81 -7.56 14.84
C PRO A 98 19.40 -7.17 15.34
N GLY A 99 19.01 -7.64 16.52
CA GLY A 99 17.77 -7.30 17.21
C GLY A 99 18.03 -6.91 18.66
N LEU A 100 17.01 -6.99 19.50
CA LEU A 100 17.13 -6.66 20.92
C LEU A 100 18.17 -7.56 21.59
N SER A 101 19.13 -6.94 22.26
CA SER A 101 20.03 -7.62 23.19
C SER A 101 19.26 -7.98 24.49
N PRO A 102 19.80 -8.87 25.35
CA PRO A 102 19.20 -9.15 26.65
C PRO A 102 19.02 -7.89 27.52
N VAL A 103 19.90 -6.89 27.37
CA VAL A 103 19.80 -5.61 28.09
C VAL A 103 18.65 -4.78 27.54
N ASP A 104 18.48 -4.75 26.21
CA ASP A 104 17.38 -4.05 25.55
C ASP A 104 16.02 -4.65 25.91
N GLU A 105 15.92 -5.99 26.00
CA GLU A 105 14.67 -6.66 26.38
C GLU A 105 14.22 -6.25 27.78
N VAL A 106 15.15 -6.18 28.74
CA VAL A 106 14.86 -5.73 30.11
C VAL A 106 14.45 -4.26 30.12
N ALA A 107 15.18 -3.39 29.42
CA ALA A 107 14.89 -1.96 29.33
C ALA A 107 13.53 -1.71 28.64
N PHE A 108 13.28 -2.38 27.52
CA PHE A 108 12.02 -2.29 26.79
C PHE A 108 10.84 -2.77 27.63
N ALA A 109 11.00 -3.84 28.41
CA ALA A 109 9.96 -4.30 29.31
C ALA A 109 9.68 -3.33 30.47
N ALA A 110 10.71 -2.67 31.01
CA ALA A 110 10.54 -1.64 32.03
C ALA A 110 9.82 -0.40 31.47
N LEU A 111 10.25 0.09 30.30
CA LEU A 111 9.61 1.21 29.61
C LEU A 111 8.18 0.86 29.19
N GLY A 112 7.94 -0.32 28.64
CA GLY A 112 6.61 -0.77 28.20
C GLY A 112 5.59 -0.80 29.33
N ARG A 113 5.95 -1.31 30.50
CA ARG A 113 5.09 -1.28 31.70
C ARG A 113 4.76 0.14 32.18
N THR A 114 5.66 1.09 31.95
CA THR A 114 5.53 2.46 32.47
C THR A 114 4.84 3.39 31.46
N VAL A 115 5.20 3.28 30.19
CA VAL A 115 4.78 4.18 29.09
C VAL A 115 3.47 3.74 28.48
N SER A 116 3.28 2.43 28.24
CA SER A 116 2.09 1.93 27.55
C SER A 116 0.76 2.29 28.22
N PRO A 117 0.62 2.38 29.56
CA PRO A 117 -0.62 2.81 30.20
C PRO A 117 -0.92 4.31 30.07
N ILE A 118 0.06 5.12 29.67
CA ILE A 118 -0.04 6.58 29.64
C ILE A 118 -0.44 7.10 28.25
N ILE A 119 -0.01 6.42 27.19
CA ILE A 119 -0.19 6.85 25.80
C ILE A 119 -1.45 6.24 25.14
N ASP A 120 -2.06 6.96 24.20
CA ASP A 120 -3.26 6.52 23.45
C ASP A 120 -2.89 5.70 22.18
N GLY A 121 -1.93 4.78 22.27
CA GLY A 121 -1.49 4.00 21.13
C GLY A 121 -0.40 2.97 21.43
N PRO A 122 0.16 2.31 20.41
CA PRO A 122 1.16 1.26 20.59
C PRO A 122 2.49 1.83 21.12
N PHE A 123 3.17 1.06 21.99
CA PHE A 123 4.56 1.31 22.33
C PHE A 123 5.44 0.26 21.65
N ALA A 124 6.49 0.69 20.95
CA ALA A 124 7.37 -0.22 20.22
C ALA A 124 8.84 0.19 20.33
N VAL A 125 9.71 -0.75 20.00
CA VAL A 125 11.16 -0.55 19.86
C VAL A 125 11.64 -1.06 18.50
N ALA A 126 12.62 -0.41 17.92
CA ALA A 126 13.34 -0.88 16.74
C ALA A 126 14.85 -0.71 16.88
N VAL A 127 15.59 -1.70 16.41
CA VAL A 127 17.05 -1.73 16.36
C VAL A 127 17.49 -1.60 14.90
N VAL A 128 18.41 -0.67 14.64
CA VAL A 128 19.08 -0.50 13.35
C VAL A 128 20.48 -1.09 13.43
N HIS A 129 20.72 -2.16 12.70
CA HIS A 129 21.99 -2.88 12.65
C HIS A 129 22.53 -2.92 11.21
N PRO A 130 23.85 -3.03 10.97
CA PRO A 130 24.41 -3.16 9.62
C PRO A 130 23.81 -4.26 8.74
N SER A 131 23.23 -5.31 9.33
CA SER A 131 22.54 -6.39 8.60
C SER A 131 21.04 -6.15 8.39
N GLY A 132 20.48 -5.03 8.84
CA GLY A 132 19.07 -4.68 8.70
C GLY A 132 18.40 -4.27 10.01
N TRP A 133 17.11 -3.94 9.90
CA TRP A 133 16.28 -3.51 11.02
C TRP A 133 15.59 -4.70 11.70
N SER A 134 15.37 -4.58 13.01
CA SER A 134 14.52 -5.48 13.80
C SER A 134 13.60 -4.66 14.70
N ALA A 135 12.39 -5.13 14.98
CA ALA A 135 11.45 -4.38 15.81
C ALA A 135 10.56 -5.29 16.65
N ALA A 136 10.04 -4.73 17.74
CA ALA A 136 9.07 -5.37 18.63
C ALA A 136 8.05 -4.36 19.14
N VAL A 137 6.82 -4.82 19.35
CA VAL A 137 5.72 -4.02 19.90
C VAL A 137 5.27 -4.59 21.25
N TRP A 138 5.03 -3.69 22.20
CA TRP A 138 4.54 -4.02 23.52
C TRP A 138 3.07 -4.45 23.47
N THR A 139 2.72 -5.43 24.29
CA THR A 139 1.39 -6.04 24.39
C THR A 139 1.08 -6.38 25.84
N ALA A 140 -0.18 -6.70 26.16
CA ALA A 140 -0.60 -7.01 27.53
C ALA A 140 0.17 -8.19 28.20
N GLY A 141 0.77 -9.08 27.41
CA GLY A 141 1.52 -10.25 27.90
C GLY A 141 3.04 -10.18 27.75
N GLY A 142 3.62 -9.01 27.43
CA GLY A 142 5.03 -8.84 27.09
C GLY A 142 5.19 -8.12 25.76
N TYR A 143 6.08 -8.58 24.88
CA TYR A 143 6.20 -8.02 23.53
C TYR A 143 6.03 -9.09 22.45
N ARG A 144 5.71 -8.62 21.25
CA ARG A 144 5.69 -9.43 20.03
C ARG A 144 6.67 -8.84 19.03
N HIS A 145 7.44 -9.70 18.37
CA HIS A 145 8.26 -9.27 17.24
C HIS A 145 7.39 -8.76 16.10
N VAL A 146 7.88 -7.71 15.45
CA VAL A 146 7.34 -7.20 14.20
C VAL A 146 7.83 -8.12 13.09
N ASP A 147 6.91 -8.63 12.27
CA ASP A 147 7.24 -9.59 11.21
C ASP A 147 8.03 -8.96 10.06
N ARG A 148 7.85 -7.64 9.84
CA ARG A 148 8.50 -6.91 8.75
C ARG A 148 8.63 -5.42 9.04
N VAL A 149 9.82 -4.86 8.78
CA VAL A 149 10.08 -3.42 8.80
C VAL A 149 10.29 -2.93 7.36
N GLN A 150 9.56 -1.90 6.96
CA GLN A 150 9.57 -1.37 5.59
C GLN A 150 9.57 0.16 5.60
N SER A 151 10.06 0.75 4.53
CA SER A 151 9.84 2.17 4.23
C SER A 151 9.15 2.37 2.90
N ILE A 152 8.30 3.40 2.85
CA ILE A 152 7.53 3.79 1.67
C ILE A 152 7.93 5.22 1.27
N GLY A 153 8.51 5.32 0.08
CA GLY A 153 8.78 6.56 -0.64
C GLY A 153 8.17 6.46 -2.03
N ARG A 154 8.95 6.83 -3.05
CA ARG A 154 8.63 6.46 -4.45
C ARG A 154 8.85 4.98 -4.73
N THR A 155 9.62 4.32 -3.85
CA THR A 155 9.88 2.89 -3.81
C THR A 155 9.39 2.31 -2.48
N LEU A 156 9.20 0.99 -2.43
CA LEU A 156 8.95 0.19 -1.24
C LEU A 156 10.23 -0.56 -0.92
N ARG A 157 10.87 -0.21 0.20
CA ARG A 157 12.09 -0.87 0.69
C ARG A 157 11.76 -1.79 1.85
N PHE A 158 12.41 -2.95 1.86
CA PHE A 158 12.42 -3.86 3.00
C PHE A 158 13.65 -3.52 3.84
N LEU A 159 13.42 -3.06 5.07
CA LEU A 159 14.48 -2.66 6.00
C LEU A 159 14.91 -3.82 6.89
N SER A 160 13.96 -4.69 7.26
CA SER A 160 14.26 -5.96 7.92
C SER A 160 14.66 -7.02 6.91
N PRO A 161 15.57 -7.94 7.25
CA PRO A 161 15.92 -9.07 6.40
C PRO A 161 14.69 -9.87 5.95
N LEU A 162 14.67 -10.26 4.68
CA LEU A 162 13.66 -11.16 4.14
C LEU A 162 14.09 -12.62 4.34
N PRO A 163 13.18 -13.53 4.75
CA PRO A 163 13.48 -14.95 4.79
C PRO A 163 13.94 -15.47 3.42
N GLN A 164 14.82 -16.46 3.42
CA GLN A 164 15.14 -17.16 2.17
C GLN A 164 13.93 -17.97 1.71
N VAL A 165 13.56 -17.79 0.44
CA VAL A 165 12.49 -18.56 -0.21
C VAL A 165 13.15 -19.63 -1.07
N THR A 166 12.67 -20.87 -0.96
CA THR A 166 13.16 -21.97 -1.80
C THR A 166 12.94 -21.65 -3.26
N ASP A 167 13.98 -21.88 -4.05
CA ASP A 167 13.98 -21.58 -5.46
C ASP A 167 13.14 -22.58 -6.26
N SER A 168 12.23 -22.04 -7.07
CA SER A 168 11.45 -22.81 -8.03
C SER A 168 12.10 -22.74 -9.42
N PRO A 169 12.19 -23.86 -10.16
CA PRO A 169 12.57 -23.82 -11.57
C PRO A 169 11.64 -22.97 -12.45
N LEU A 170 10.38 -22.78 -12.03
CA LEU A 170 9.41 -21.91 -12.72
C LEU A 170 9.86 -20.44 -12.74
N ASP A 171 10.65 -20.05 -11.74
CA ASP A 171 11.08 -18.66 -11.55
C ASP A 171 12.34 -18.31 -12.35
N ALA A 172 13.01 -19.29 -12.98
CA ALA A 172 14.36 -19.13 -13.53
C ALA A 172 14.50 -17.89 -14.42
N ARG A 173 13.63 -17.74 -15.43
CA ARG A 173 13.68 -16.59 -16.35
C ARG A 173 13.38 -15.26 -15.67
N GLN A 174 12.46 -15.25 -14.72
CA GLN A 174 12.07 -14.01 -14.02
C GLN A 174 13.18 -13.58 -13.06
N ARG A 175 13.80 -14.54 -12.38
CA ARG A 175 14.93 -14.31 -11.50
C ARG A 175 16.14 -13.79 -12.27
N ASP A 176 16.46 -14.39 -13.42
CA ASP A 176 17.55 -13.94 -14.28
C ASP A 176 17.34 -12.50 -14.77
N ALA A 177 16.08 -12.13 -15.06
CA ALA A 177 15.73 -10.79 -15.55
C ALA A 177 15.62 -9.73 -14.43
N LEU A 178 15.13 -10.09 -13.25
CA LEU A 178 14.73 -9.14 -12.21
C LEU A 178 15.66 -9.14 -10.97
N GLY A 179 16.49 -10.18 -10.79
CA GLY A 179 17.39 -10.30 -9.65
C GLY A 179 16.68 -10.11 -8.30
N VAL A 180 17.21 -9.19 -7.47
CA VAL A 180 16.67 -8.90 -6.13
C VAL A 180 15.20 -8.45 -6.13
N VAL A 181 14.72 -7.84 -7.22
CA VAL A 181 13.31 -7.43 -7.34
C VAL A 181 12.40 -8.66 -7.34
N HIS A 182 12.80 -9.75 -7.98
CA HIS A 182 12.06 -11.00 -7.94
C HIS A 182 11.99 -11.57 -6.51
N ASP A 183 13.10 -11.57 -5.78
CA ASP A 183 13.12 -12.05 -4.40
C ASP A 183 12.22 -11.24 -3.47
N ARG A 184 12.17 -9.91 -3.66
CA ARG A 184 11.23 -9.03 -2.95
C ARG A 184 9.78 -9.31 -3.30
N LEU A 185 9.50 -9.50 -4.59
CA LEU A 185 8.16 -9.77 -5.09
C LEU A 185 7.55 -11.03 -4.45
N ARG A 186 8.36 -12.09 -4.29
CA ARG A 186 7.95 -13.34 -3.62
C ARG A 186 7.52 -13.19 -2.16
N HIS A 187 7.72 -12.02 -1.57
CA HIS A 187 7.29 -11.69 -0.21
C HIS A 187 6.06 -10.78 -0.14
N LEU A 188 5.56 -10.30 -1.28
CA LEU A 188 4.42 -9.40 -1.34
C LEU A 188 3.08 -10.13 -1.27
N HIS A 189 2.19 -9.61 -0.45
CA HIS A 189 0.75 -9.86 -0.55
C HIS A 189 0.15 -8.74 -1.39
N VAL A 190 -0.37 -9.07 -2.56
CA VAL A 190 -1.01 -8.12 -3.47
C VAL A 190 -2.52 -8.25 -3.38
N ALA A 191 -3.22 -7.12 -3.23
CA ALA A 191 -4.66 -7.07 -3.38
C ALA A 191 -5.03 -6.40 -4.70
N VAL A 192 -5.91 -7.03 -5.48
CA VAL A 192 -6.45 -6.48 -6.72
C VAL A 192 -7.91 -6.08 -6.48
N VAL A 193 -8.20 -4.80 -6.66
CA VAL A 193 -9.54 -4.23 -6.43
C VAL A 193 -10.18 -3.93 -7.77
N GLY A 194 -11.34 -4.54 -8.02
CA GLY A 194 -11.92 -4.71 -9.35
C GLY A 194 -11.38 -5.97 -10.03
N SER A 195 -12.27 -6.83 -10.51
CA SER A 195 -12.05 -8.08 -11.23
C SER A 195 -12.66 -8.02 -12.65
N GLY A 196 -12.78 -6.80 -13.20
CA GLY A 196 -13.04 -6.55 -14.62
C GLY A 196 -11.81 -6.85 -15.49
N GLY A 197 -11.82 -6.45 -16.77
CA GLY A 197 -10.73 -6.82 -17.68
C GLY A 197 -9.32 -6.36 -17.27
N LEU A 198 -9.18 -5.17 -16.67
CA LEU A 198 -7.88 -4.73 -16.14
C LEU A 198 -7.48 -5.54 -14.89
N GLY A 199 -8.39 -5.65 -13.93
CA GLY A 199 -8.15 -6.32 -12.67
C GLY A 199 -7.90 -7.82 -12.78
N SER A 200 -8.70 -8.55 -13.57
CA SER A 200 -8.49 -9.98 -13.79
C SER A 200 -7.12 -10.26 -14.44
N THR A 201 -6.69 -9.38 -15.35
CA THR A 201 -5.36 -9.50 -15.99
C THR A 201 -4.24 -9.18 -14.99
N ASN A 202 -4.40 -8.16 -14.15
CA ASN A 202 -3.45 -7.85 -13.08
C ASN A 202 -3.29 -9.04 -12.12
N ALA A 203 -4.41 -9.63 -11.71
CA ALA A 203 -4.45 -10.79 -10.83
C ALA A 203 -3.72 -12.01 -11.41
N GLU A 204 -3.91 -12.29 -12.70
CA GLU A 204 -3.18 -13.36 -13.38
C GLU A 204 -1.68 -13.07 -13.44
N GLN A 205 -1.30 -11.85 -13.82
CA GLN A 205 0.12 -11.49 -13.92
C GLN A 205 0.83 -11.62 -12.58
N VAL A 206 0.29 -11.06 -11.48
CA VAL A 206 0.96 -11.15 -10.18
C VAL A 206 1.05 -12.59 -9.66
N GLN A 207 0.04 -13.43 -9.95
CA GLN A 207 0.09 -14.87 -9.63
C GLN A 207 1.25 -15.54 -10.38
N ARG A 208 1.40 -15.27 -11.68
CA ARG A 208 2.48 -15.82 -12.51
C ARG A 208 3.85 -15.28 -12.14
N MET A 209 3.92 -14.07 -11.59
CA MET A 209 5.16 -13.49 -11.10
C MET A 209 5.58 -14.02 -9.72
N GLY A 210 4.72 -14.84 -9.05
CA GLY A 210 5.10 -15.56 -7.84
C GLY A 210 4.94 -14.78 -6.54
N VAL A 211 3.96 -13.88 -6.45
CA VAL A 211 3.67 -13.16 -5.19
C VAL A 211 3.28 -14.11 -4.04
N ALA A 212 3.58 -13.72 -2.79
CA ALA A 212 3.28 -14.51 -1.59
C ALA A 212 1.78 -14.67 -1.31
N GLY A 213 0.96 -13.75 -1.81
CA GLY A 213 -0.48 -13.77 -1.63
C GLY A 213 -1.19 -12.90 -2.65
N ASN A 214 -2.37 -13.34 -3.09
CA ASN A 214 -3.18 -12.66 -4.07
C ASN A 214 -4.65 -12.63 -3.61
N LYS A 215 -5.19 -11.43 -3.45
CA LYS A 215 -6.55 -11.17 -2.95
C LYS A 215 -7.35 -10.42 -4.00
N LEU A 216 -8.55 -10.89 -4.31
CA LEU A 216 -9.48 -10.22 -5.22
C LEU A 216 -10.62 -9.59 -4.46
N VAL A 217 -10.92 -8.33 -4.77
CA VAL A 217 -12.05 -7.58 -4.21
C VAL A 217 -12.89 -7.04 -5.35
N ASP A 218 -14.13 -7.51 -5.50
CA ASP A 218 -15.08 -6.96 -6.48
C ASP A 218 -16.52 -7.31 -6.04
N PRO A 219 -17.44 -6.33 -5.93
CA PRO A 219 -18.84 -6.60 -5.60
C PRO A 219 -19.65 -7.21 -6.75
N ASP A 220 -19.17 -7.12 -7.99
CA ASP A 220 -19.97 -7.42 -9.17
C ASP A 220 -20.05 -8.91 -9.52
N VAL A 221 -21.05 -9.20 -10.35
CA VAL A 221 -21.26 -10.50 -11.00
C VAL A 221 -20.96 -10.42 -12.50
N LEU A 222 -20.81 -11.58 -13.15
CA LEU A 222 -20.62 -11.70 -14.59
C LEU A 222 -21.98 -11.79 -15.30
N ASP A 223 -22.73 -10.69 -15.30
CA ASP A 223 -24.12 -10.61 -15.80
C ASP A 223 -24.25 -10.10 -17.24
N THR A 224 -23.22 -9.48 -17.80
CA THR A 224 -23.25 -8.92 -19.16
C THR A 224 -22.39 -9.71 -20.15
N PRO A 225 -22.87 -9.95 -21.39
CA PRO A 225 -22.08 -10.63 -22.41
C PRO A 225 -20.77 -9.92 -22.77
N SER A 226 -20.69 -8.60 -22.62
CA SER A 226 -19.47 -7.82 -22.90
C SER A 226 -18.35 -8.11 -21.88
N ASN A 227 -18.68 -8.42 -20.63
CA ASN A 227 -17.70 -8.79 -19.61
C ASN A 227 -16.99 -10.11 -19.96
N ALA A 228 -17.71 -11.08 -20.56
CA ALA A 228 -17.15 -12.37 -20.94
C ALA A 228 -16.04 -12.30 -22.01
N ARG A 229 -15.90 -11.17 -22.72
CA ARG A 229 -14.83 -10.96 -23.73
C ARG A 229 -13.55 -10.37 -23.16
N ARG A 230 -13.54 -10.01 -21.87
CA ARG A 230 -12.45 -9.22 -21.29
C ARG A 230 -12.03 -9.65 -19.89
N VAL A 231 -12.92 -10.28 -19.12
CA VAL A 231 -12.60 -10.87 -17.82
C VAL A 231 -11.88 -12.20 -18.05
N PHE A 232 -10.65 -12.32 -17.57
CA PHE A 232 -9.87 -13.56 -17.69
C PHE A 232 -10.52 -14.68 -16.87
N GLY A 233 -10.48 -15.92 -17.38
CA GLY A 233 -11.17 -17.08 -16.79
C GLY A 233 -12.66 -17.18 -17.10
N SER A 234 -13.28 -16.10 -17.60
CA SER A 234 -14.68 -16.14 -18.02
C SER A 234 -14.86 -16.96 -19.31
N THR A 235 -16.08 -17.51 -19.49
CA THR A 235 -16.44 -18.36 -20.63
C THR A 235 -17.89 -18.09 -21.00
N ALA A 236 -18.32 -18.47 -22.20
CA ALA A 236 -19.71 -18.32 -22.63
C ALA A 236 -20.69 -19.06 -21.70
N ARG A 237 -20.28 -20.20 -21.12
CA ARG A 237 -21.10 -20.98 -20.18
C ARG A 237 -21.43 -20.20 -18.91
N HIS A 238 -20.54 -19.33 -18.44
CA HIS A 238 -20.82 -18.51 -17.25
C HIS A 238 -22.01 -17.56 -17.45
N LEU A 239 -22.33 -17.17 -18.69
CA LEU A 239 -23.49 -16.34 -19.02
C LEU A 239 -24.83 -17.12 -18.96
N GLU A 240 -24.76 -18.45 -18.96
CA GLU A 240 -25.94 -19.34 -18.89
C GLU A 240 -26.33 -19.69 -17.44
N VAL A 241 -25.48 -19.35 -16.46
CA VAL A 241 -25.67 -19.68 -15.04
C VAL A 241 -26.62 -18.68 -14.37
N SER A 242 -27.55 -19.18 -13.55
CA SER A 242 -28.48 -18.37 -12.76
C SER A 242 -28.49 -18.79 -11.28
N PRO A 243 -28.22 -17.89 -10.32
CA PRO A 243 -27.84 -16.48 -10.52
C PRO A 243 -26.46 -16.34 -11.18
N ALA A 244 -26.20 -15.19 -11.83
CA ALA A 244 -24.90 -14.91 -12.45
C ALA A 244 -23.76 -15.07 -11.44
N PRO A 245 -22.64 -15.71 -11.83
CA PRO A 245 -21.54 -15.97 -10.91
C PRO A 245 -20.80 -14.67 -10.55
N ARG A 246 -20.25 -14.60 -9.34
CA ARG A 246 -19.45 -13.45 -8.91
C ARG A 246 -18.16 -13.39 -9.70
N LYS A 247 -17.72 -12.17 -10.07
CA LYS A 247 -16.48 -12.01 -10.84
C LYS A 247 -15.26 -12.55 -10.09
N VAL A 248 -15.18 -12.31 -8.77
CA VAL A 248 -14.08 -12.81 -7.93
C VAL A 248 -13.99 -14.34 -7.95
N ASP A 249 -15.13 -15.04 -8.00
CA ASP A 249 -15.15 -16.51 -8.01
C ASP A 249 -14.66 -17.03 -9.37
N VAL A 250 -15.18 -16.48 -10.48
CA VAL A 250 -14.77 -16.86 -11.84
C VAL A 250 -13.26 -16.66 -12.06
N VAL A 251 -12.73 -15.50 -11.67
CA VAL A 251 -11.30 -15.20 -11.83
C VAL A 251 -10.47 -16.09 -10.90
N ALA A 252 -10.85 -16.21 -9.63
CA ALA A 252 -10.10 -17.01 -8.67
C ALA A 252 -10.05 -18.50 -9.05
N ASP A 253 -11.15 -19.07 -9.56
CA ASP A 253 -11.20 -20.47 -9.96
C ASP A 253 -10.28 -20.74 -11.15
N HIS A 254 -10.24 -19.83 -12.13
CA HIS A 254 -9.28 -19.88 -13.24
C HIS A 254 -7.83 -19.80 -12.74
N LEU A 255 -7.54 -18.88 -11.80
CA LEU A 255 -6.19 -18.70 -11.29
C LEU A 255 -5.73 -19.87 -10.41
N ASP A 256 -6.61 -20.40 -9.56
CA ASP A 256 -6.35 -21.57 -8.71
C ASP A 256 -6.05 -22.81 -9.59
N GLN A 257 -6.72 -22.97 -10.73
CA GLN A 257 -6.49 -24.06 -11.70
C GLN A 257 -5.11 -23.99 -12.37
N MET A 258 -4.43 -22.84 -12.37
CA MET A 258 -3.08 -22.74 -12.92
C MET A 258 -2.04 -23.43 -12.02
N GLU A 259 -2.33 -23.59 -10.72
CA GLU A 259 -1.43 -24.19 -9.72
C GLU A 259 -0.05 -23.49 -9.64
N LEU A 260 0.00 -22.18 -9.89
CA LEU A 260 1.24 -21.38 -9.93
C LEU A 260 1.57 -20.62 -8.63
N GLY A 261 0.77 -20.77 -7.57
CA GLY A 261 0.95 -19.99 -6.36
C GLY A 261 -0.08 -20.29 -5.28
N PRO A 262 -0.19 -19.43 -4.25
CA PRO A 262 -1.18 -19.60 -3.18
C PRO A 262 -2.60 -19.50 -3.74
N ARG A 263 -3.55 -20.12 -3.03
CA ARG A 263 -4.97 -19.97 -3.34
C ARG A 263 -5.40 -18.51 -3.25
N ILE A 264 -6.24 -18.09 -4.18
CA ILE A 264 -6.74 -16.73 -4.24
C ILE A 264 -7.73 -16.47 -3.10
N GLU A 265 -7.51 -15.38 -2.35
CA GLU A 265 -8.47 -14.89 -1.36
C GLU A 265 -9.57 -14.09 -2.07
N ARG A 266 -10.83 -14.50 -1.89
CA ARG A 266 -11.99 -13.95 -2.62
C ARG A 266 -12.80 -13.04 -1.70
N VAL A 267 -13.04 -11.80 -2.10
CA VAL A 267 -13.90 -10.83 -1.36
C VAL A 267 -14.94 -10.25 -2.30
N ALA A 268 -16.14 -10.83 -2.28
CA ALA A 268 -17.28 -10.40 -3.09
C ALA A 268 -18.02 -9.22 -2.43
N ALA A 269 -17.35 -8.08 -2.29
CA ALA A 269 -17.89 -6.90 -1.62
C ALA A 269 -17.20 -5.61 -2.10
N ASP A 270 -17.84 -4.48 -1.82
CA ASP A 270 -17.37 -3.17 -2.23
C ASP A 270 -16.23 -2.67 -1.34
N VAL A 271 -15.19 -2.09 -1.93
CA VAL A 271 -14.04 -1.55 -1.20
C VAL A 271 -14.40 -0.38 -0.28
N ARG A 272 -15.52 0.30 -0.54
CA ARG A 272 -16.07 1.37 0.31
C ARG A 272 -16.61 0.84 1.63
N CYS A 273 -16.83 -0.46 1.77
CA CYS A 273 -17.22 -1.05 3.06
C CYS A 273 -16.01 -1.12 3.99
N GLU A 274 -16.15 -0.65 5.23
CA GLU A 274 -15.08 -0.69 6.24
C GLU A 274 -14.46 -2.08 6.36
N ALA A 275 -15.26 -3.13 6.51
CA ALA A 275 -14.74 -4.50 6.67
C ALA A 275 -13.82 -4.93 5.49
N VAL A 276 -14.11 -4.47 4.28
CA VAL A 276 -13.30 -4.74 3.09
C VAL A 276 -12.03 -3.89 3.09
N ALA A 277 -12.16 -2.60 3.42
CA ALA A 277 -11.02 -1.69 3.57
C ALA A 277 -10.01 -2.22 4.61
N ARG A 278 -10.49 -2.77 5.73
CA ARG A 278 -9.68 -3.45 6.77
C ARG A 278 -8.95 -4.66 6.21
N LYS A 279 -9.60 -5.50 5.40
CA LYS A 279 -8.95 -6.63 4.71
C LYS A 279 -7.82 -6.17 3.79
N LEU A 280 -7.91 -5.00 3.17
CA LEU A 280 -6.84 -4.47 2.30
C LEU A 280 -5.58 -4.07 3.07
N LEU A 281 -5.69 -3.69 4.34
CA LEU A 281 -4.52 -3.32 5.16
C LEU A 281 -3.55 -4.49 5.40
N ASP A 282 -4.03 -5.72 5.25
CA ASP A 282 -3.21 -6.94 5.31
C ASP A 282 -2.33 -7.13 4.07
N ALA A 283 -2.58 -6.40 2.97
CA ALA A 283 -1.77 -6.42 1.76
C ALA A 283 -0.55 -5.50 1.87
N ASP A 284 0.47 -5.75 1.07
CA ASP A 284 1.66 -4.91 0.95
C ASP A 284 1.48 -3.83 -0.13
N VAL A 285 0.74 -4.13 -1.22
CA VAL A 285 0.41 -3.21 -2.32
C VAL A 285 -0.99 -3.53 -2.85
N VAL A 286 -1.72 -2.50 -3.30
CA VAL A 286 -3.00 -2.65 -4.02
C VAL A 286 -2.81 -2.34 -5.51
N LEU A 287 -3.32 -3.20 -6.39
CA LEU A 287 -3.50 -2.91 -7.80
C LEU A 287 -4.96 -2.54 -8.05
N ASN A 288 -5.21 -1.29 -8.44
CA ASN A 288 -6.55 -0.82 -8.74
C ASN A 288 -6.94 -1.13 -10.19
N GLY A 289 -7.98 -1.94 -10.35
CA GLY A 289 -8.69 -2.22 -11.59
C GLY A 289 -10.11 -1.67 -11.62
N THR A 290 -10.52 -0.85 -10.64
CA THR A 290 -11.85 -0.20 -10.61
C THR A 290 -11.89 1.05 -11.48
N ASP A 291 -13.10 1.42 -11.91
CA ASP A 291 -13.37 2.59 -12.74
C ASP A 291 -14.12 3.71 -12.01
N THR A 292 -14.76 3.42 -10.86
CA THR A 292 -15.55 4.40 -10.10
C THR A 292 -14.69 5.37 -9.29
N HIS A 293 -15.19 6.59 -9.14
CA HIS A 293 -14.52 7.62 -8.36
C HIS A 293 -14.56 7.32 -6.86
N GLY A 294 -15.67 6.75 -6.37
CA GLY A 294 -15.83 6.38 -4.95
C GLY A 294 -14.84 5.30 -4.50
N SER A 295 -14.61 4.27 -5.32
CA SER A 295 -13.62 3.24 -5.03
C SER A 295 -12.20 3.81 -5.02
N ARG A 296 -11.85 4.63 -6.03
CA ARG A 296 -10.57 5.33 -6.06
C ARG A 296 -10.36 6.24 -4.85
N ALA A 297 -11.39 6.96 -4.41
CA ALA A 297 -11.32 7.80 -3.22
C ALA A 297 -11.09 6.98 -1.93
N SER A 298 -11.69 5.80 -1.81
CA SER A 298 -11.45 4.90 -0.66
C SER A 298 -10.02 4.38 -0.65
N LEU A 299 -9.49 3.95 -1.80
CA LEU A 299 -8.10 3.52 -1.93
C LEU A 299 -7.10 4.64 -1.67
N ASN A 300 -7.44 5.87 -2.06
CA ASN A 300 -6.65 7.07 -1.76
C ASN A 300 -6.48 7.30 -0.25
N ASP A 301 -7.59 7.17 0.47
CA ASP A 301 -7.64 7.33 1.92
C ASP A 301 -6.82 6.23 2.61
N LEU A 302 -6.93 4.98 2.15
CA LEU A 302 -6.09 3.87 2.63
C LEU A 302 -4.59 4.12 2.41
N MET A 303 -4.22 4.58 1.20
CA MET A 303 -2.84 4.90 0.86
C MET A 303 -2.28 6.00 1.77
N SER A 304 -3.04 7.07 1.98
CA SER A 304 -2.57 8.24 2.72
C SER A 304 -2.50 7.97 4.23
N ALA A 305 -3.55 7.39 4.80
CA ALA A 305 -3.64 7.18 6.25
C ALA A 305 -2.78 6.03 6.75
N TYR A 306 -2.61 4.97 5.94
CA TYR A 306 -1.93 3.74 6.36
C TYR A 306 -0.61 3.45 5.63
N PHE A 307 -0.17 4.32 4.71
CA PHE A 307 1.01 4.06 3.87
C PHE A 307 0.90 2.74 3.11
N LEU A 308 -0.28 2.46 2.54
CA LEU A 308 -0.54 1.31 1.67
C LEU A 308 -0.41 1.75 0.20
N PRO A 309 0.68 1.43 -0.52
CA PRO A 309 0.84 1.82 -1.91
C PRO A 309 -0.30 1.31 -2.79
N VAL A 310 -0.74 2.13 -3.74
CA VAL A 310 -1.75 1.79 -4.74
C VAL A 310 -1.16 2.05 -6.13
N VAL A 311 -1.20 1.06 -7.01
CA VAL A 311 -0.90 1.23 -8.43
C VAL A 311 -2.22 1.17 -9.20
N ASP A 312 -2.52 2.22 -9.96
CA ASP A 312 -3.75 2.36 -10.73
C ASP A 312 -3.42 2.46 -12.21
N ALA A 313 -4.27 1.89 -13.05
CA ALA A 313 -4.28 2.19 -14.47
C ALA A 313 -5.66 2.64 -14.92
N GLY A 314 -5.70 3.79 -15.61
CA GLY A 314 -6.86 4.24 -16.36
C GLY A 314 -6.68 3.90 -17.82
N VAL A 315 -7.66 3.22 -18.41
CA VAL A 315 -7.67 2.93 -19.85
C VAL A 315 -8.75 3.74 -20.54
N ARG A 316 -8.41 4.36 -21.68
CA ARG A 316 -9.37 5.09 -22.52
C ARG A 316 -9.13 4.77 -23.99
N ALA A 317 -10.16 4.24 -24.64
CA ALA A 317 -10.23 4.20 -26.09
C ALA A 317 -10.76 5.56 -26.57
N GLY A 318 -10.01 6.24 -27.45
CA GLY A 318 -10.37 7.55 -27.97
C GLY A 318 -10.97 7.54 -29.37
N SER A 319 -11.83 8.55 -29.60
CA SER A 319 -12.19 9.18 -30.87
C SER A 319 -12.03 10.70 -30.68
N ARG A 320 -11.26 11.38 -31.54
CA ARG A 320 -11.38 12.83 -31.78
C ARG A 320 -12.36 12.96 -32.93
N ALA A 321 -13.62 13.28 -32.61
CA ALA A 321 -14.68 13.60 -33.58
C ALA A 321 -14.92 12.54 -34.69
N GLY A 322 -16.02 11.80 -34.56
CA GLY A 322 -16.44 10.74 -35.50
C GLY A 322 -16.07 9.36 -34.98
N ASN A 323 -16.82 8.32 -35.37
CA ASN A 323 -16.67 6.93 -34.89
C ASN A 323 -15.33 6.24 -35.28
N LEU A 324 -14.24 6.99 -35.40
CA LEU A 324 -12.91 6.51 -35.77
C LEU A 324 -12.08 6.26 -34.52
N LEU A 325 -11.48 5.08 -34.46
CA LEU A 325 -10.50 4.72 -33.43
C LEU A 325 -9.22 5.52 -33.66
N ASN A 326 -8.85 6.38 -32.70
CA ASN A 326 -7.74 7.33 -32.89
C ASN A 326 -6.66 7.27 -31.81
N GLY A 327 -6.70 6.28 -30.92
CA GLY A 327 -5.68 6.04 -29.91
C GLY A 327 -6.13 4.99 -28.90
N LEU A 328 -5.15 4.25 -28.37
CA LEU A 328 -5.33 3.30 -27.28
C LEU A 328 -4.47 3.76 -26.11
N VAL A 329 -5.00 4.70 -25.33
CA VAL A 329 -4.24 5.36 -24.27
C VAL A 329 -4.49 4.67 -22.95
N THR A 330 -3.40 4.28 -22.30
CA THR A 330 -3.41 3.87 -20.90
C THR A 330 -2.55 4.82 -20.09
N GLU A 331 -2.99 5.16 -18.88
CA GLU A 331 -2.26 5.97 -17.93
C GLU A 331 -2.10 5.20 -16.63
N VAL A 332 -0.86 4.97 -16.22
CA VAL A 332 -0.51 4.34 -14.94
C VAL A 332 -0.19 5.43 -13.92
N ARG A 333 -0.61 5.21 -12.68
CA ARG A 333 -0.41 6.10 -11.54
C ARG A 333 0.07 5.28 -10.36
N VAL A 334 1.21 5.65 -9.79
CA VAL A 334 1.75 5.05 -8.57
C VAL A 334 1.49 6.01 -7.41
N LEU A 335 0.59 5.62 -6.52
CA LEU A 335 0.17 6.38 -5.37
C LEU A 335 0.88 5.85 -4.12
N THR A 336 1.68 6.70 -3.51
CA THR A 336 2.36 6.47 -2.24
C THR A 336 2.22 7.73 -1.37
N PRO A 337 2.58 7.67 -0.09
CA PRO A 337 2.62 8.84 0.79
C PRO A 337 3.49 9.99 0.25
N THR A 338 4.41 9.73 -0.67
CA THR A 338 5.31 10.74 -1.25
C THR A 338 4.98 11.10 -2.69
N THR A 339 4.00 10.48 -3.33
CA THR A 339 3.59 10.81 -4.71
C THR A 339 2.20 11.45 -4.76
N PRO A 340 1.87 12.19 -5.84
CA PRO A 340 0.54 12.74 -6.00
C PRO A 340 -0.54 11.67 -5.91
N CYS A 341 -1.63 12.01 -5.23
CA CYS A 341 -2.77 11.12 -5.05
C CYS A 341 -3.85 11.39 -6.14
N PHE A 342 -4.98 10.68 -6.12
CA PHE A 342 -6.03 10.90 -7.13
C PHE A 342 -6.59 12.31 -7.11
N TRP A 343 -6.75 12.91 -5.93
CA TRP A 343 -7.19 14.30 -5.78
C TRP A 343 -6.15 15.30 -6.30
N CYS A 344 -4.86 15.03 -6.10
CA CYS A 344 -3.80 15.90 -6.61
C CYS A 344 -3.86 16.00 -8.14
N ARG A 345 -4.15 14.87 -8.80
CA ARG A 345 -4.26 14.74 -10.27
C ARG A 345 -5.64 15.08 -10.83
N GLY A 346 -6.65 15.36 -9.98
CA GLY A 346 -8.01 15.61 -10.43
C GLY A 346 -8.70 14.39 -11.08
N VAL A 347 -8.22 13.18 -10.76
CA VAL A 347 -8.79 11.92 -11.28
C VAL A 347 -10.12 11.60 -10.62
N VAL A 348 -10.28 11.99 -9.35
CA VAL A 348 -11.53 11.86 -8.60
C VAL A 348 -12.21 13.22 -8.46
N ASN A 349 -13.53 13.21 -8.40
CA ASN A 349 -14.39 14.38 -8.36
C ASN A 349 -15.53 14.12 -7.37
N SER A 350 -15.77 15.05 -6.44
CA SER A 350 -16.77 14.90 -5.38
C SER A 350 -18.21 14.86 -5.89
N ASP A 351 -18.54 15.57 -6.96
CA ASP A 351 -19.88 15.54 -7.56
C ASP A 351 -20.16 14.19 -8.21
N VAL A 352 -19.17 13.63 -8.91
CA VAL A 352 -19.25 12.27 -9.46
C VAL A 352 -19.42 11.23 -8.35
N ILE A 353 -18.63 11.33 -7.27
CA ILE A 353 -18.76 10.43 -6.12
C ILE A 353 -20.16 10.53 -5.50
N ARG A 354 -20.68 11.73 -5.31
CA ARG A 354 -22.05 11.93 -4.81
C ARG A 354 -23.05 11.19 -5.68
N ASP A 355 -22.99 11.40 -6.99
CA ASP A 355 -23.94 10.84 -7.94
C ASP A 355 -23.82 9.31 -8.04
N GLU A 356 -22.60 8.76 -7.98
CA GLU A 356 -22.33 7.31 -7.90
C GLU A 356 -22.98 6.66 -6.67
N ASN A 357 -23.08 7.38 -5.56
CA ASN A 357 -23.64 6.87 -4.29
C ASN A 357 -25.15 7.11 -4.13
N LEU A 358 -25.83 7.75 -5.09
CA LEU A 358 -27.28 7.94 -5.02
C LEU A 358 -28.03 6.60 -5.17
N PRO A 359 -29.15 6.40 -4.44
CA PRO A 359 -30.08 5.31 -4.73
C PRO A 359 -30.51 5.33 -6.20
N ALA A 360 -30.70 4.18 -6.84
CA ALA A 360 -30.97 4.09 -8.28
C ALA A 360 -32.17 4.96 -8.72
N ALA A 361 -33.28 4.91 -7.98
CA ALA A 361 -34.46 5.72 -8.28
C ALA A 361 -34.21 7.23 -8.16
N GLU A 362 -33.40 7.64 -7.19
CA GLU A 362 -33.02 9.04 -6.97
C GLU A 362 -32.09 9.55 -8.08
N PHE A 363 -31.10 8.73 -8.45
CA PHE A 363 -30.18 9.02 -9.55
C PHE A 363 -30.95 9.25 -10.86
N GLU A 364 -31.87 8.34 -11.22
CA GLU A 364 -32.66 8.46 -12.45
C GLU A 364 -33.64 9.65 -12.43
N ARG A 365 -34.11 10.07 -11.25
CA ARG A 365 -34.89 11.31 -11.14
C ARG A 365 -34.02 12.52 -11.45
N ARG A 366 -32.88 12.66 -10.76
CA ARG A 366 -31.95 13.79 -10.93
C ARG A 366 -31.34 13.86 -12.34
N ARG A 367 -31.05 12.70 -12.95
CA ARG A 367 -30.54 12.63 -14.32
C ARG A 367 -31.54 13.21 -15.33
N ARG A 368 -32.82 12.87 -15.18
CA ARG A 368 -33.90 13.45 -16.02
C ARG A 368 -34.08 14.95 -15.80
N GLU A 369 -33.81 15.43 -14.59
CA GLU A 369 -33.87 16.85 -14.22
C GLU A 369 -32.60 17.63 -14.62
N GLY A 370 -31.53 16.96 -15.10
CA GLY A 370 -30.27 17.59 -15.48
C GLY A 370 -29.36 17.95 -14.29
N TYR A 371 -29.55 17.31 -13.12
CA TYR A 371 -28.80 17.57 -11.88
C TYR A 371 -27.73 16.51 -11.57
N THR A 372 -27.35 15.69 -12.55
CA THR A 372 -26.24 14.72 -12.43
C THR A 372 -25.10 15.08 -13.36
N VAL A 373 -23.87 14.73 -12.99
CA VAL A 373 -22.72 14.82 -13.90
C VAL A 373 -22.91 13.86 -15.08
N ASP A 374 -22.59 14.32 -16.29
CA ASP A 374 -22.69 13.51 -17.51
C ASP A 374 -21.76 12.28 -17.47
N GLY A 375 -22.21 11.16 -18.04
CA GLY A 375 -21.43 9.93 -18.14
C GLY A 375 -21.35 9.09 -16.86
N VAL A 376 -21.95 9.53 -15.75
CA VAL A 376 -22.00 8.74 -14.50
C VAL A 376 -22.84 7.49 -14.73
N ARG A 377 -22.32 6.32 -14.33
CA ARG A 377 -22.91 4.98 -14.55
C ARG A 377 -23.07 4.58 -16.02
N GLU A 378 -22.40 5.27 -16.94
CA GLU A 378 -22.33 4.86 -18.35
C GLU A 378 -21.10 3.96 -18.59
N PRO A 379 -21.27 2.78 -19.20
CA PRO A 379 -20.12 1.92 -19.50
C PRO A 379 -19.17 2.59 -20.49
N ALA A 380 -17.90 2.74 -20.11
CA ALA A 380 -16.87 3.24 -21.02
C ALA A 380 -16.55 2.18 -22.11
N PRO A 381 -16.38 2.58 -23.38
CA PRO A 381 -15.87 1.70 -24.42
C PRO A 381 -14.51 1.09 -24.02
N SER A 382 -14.35 -0.22 -24.25
CA SER A 382 -13.15 -0.96 -23.84
C SER A 382 -12.81 -2.05 -24.84
N ALA A 383 -11.51 -2.29 -25.04
CA ALA A 383 -10.97 -3.34 -25.90
C ALA A 383 -9.94 -4.16 -25.12
N ILE A 384 -9.88 -5.47 -25.37
CA ILE A 384 -9.00 -6.38 -24.63
C ILE A 384 -7.52 -6.02 -24.76
N ALA A 385 -7.08 -5.58 -25.94
CA ALA A 385 -5.71 -5.13 -26.16
C ALA A 385 -5.33 -3.96 -25.24
N LEU A 386 -6.26 -3.03 -25.03
CA LEU A 386 -6.05 -1.88 -24.16
C LEU A 386 -6.02 -2.27 -22.68
N THR A 387 -6.90 -3.17 -22.24
CA THR A 387 -6.88 -3.65 -20.84
C THR A 387 -5.62 -4.46 -20.54
N VAL A 388 -5.14 -5.27 -21.48
CA VAL A 388 -3.89 -6.02 -21.34
C VAL A 388 -2.68 -5.08 -21.32
N LEU A 389 -2.64 -4.08 -22.19
CA LEU A 389 -1.59 -3.04 -22.19
C LEU A 389 -1.53 -2.30 -20.84
N GLY A 390 -2.68 -1.79 -20.36
CA GLY A 390 -2.74 -1.12 -19.06
C GLY A 390 -2.37 -2.03 -17.89
N SER A 391 -2.72 -3.31 -17.98
CA SER A 391 -2.34 -4.32 -16.99
C SER A 391 -0.83 -4.57 -16.97
N GLY A 392 -0.20 -4.76 -18.14
CA GLY A 392 1.25 -4.91 -18.26
C GLY A 392 2.02 -3.69 -17.71
N MET A 393 1.53 -2.48 -17.96
CA MET A 393 2.16 -1.28 -17.40
C MET A 393 1.94 -1.17 -15.87
N THR A 394 0.80 -1.63 -15.36
CA THR A 394 0.52 -1.69 -13.92
C THR A 394 1.52 -2.61 -13.21
N THR A 395 1.79 -3.80 -13.76
CA THR A 395 2.75 -4.74 -13.18
C THR A 395 4.19 -4.30 -13.37
N CYS A 396 4.53 -3.63 -14.48
CA CYS A 396 5.83 -2.95 -14.61
C CYS A 396 6.01 -1.88 -13.52
N ALA A 397 4.99 -1.06 -13.25
CA ALA A 397 5.06 -0.07 -12.18
C ALA A 397 5.18 -0.69 -10.78
N LEU A 398 4.56 -1.86 -10.54
CA LEU A 398 4.79 -2.65 -9.32
C LEU A 398 6.26 -3.10 -9.20
N LEU A 399 6.87 -3.57 -10.29
CA LEU A 399 8.29 -3.94 -10.29
C LEU A 399 9.19 -2.73 -10.02
N THR A 400 8.89 -1.58 -10.63
CA THR A 400 9.61 -0.33 -10.37
C THR A 400 9.47 0.10 -8.90
N LEU A 401 8.30 -0.06 -8.30
CA LEU A 401 8.09 0.23 -6.88
C LEU A 401 9.03 -0.61 -5.98
N LEU A 402 9.44 -1.79 -6.41
CA LEU A 402 10.36 -2.67 -5.66
C LEU A 402 11.83 -2.46 -5.99
N ALA A 403 12.16 -1.62 -6.98
CA ALA A 403 13.52 -1.27 -7.31
C ALA A 403 14.10 -0.35 -6.22
N GLU A 404 15.32 -0.62 -5.75
CA GLU A 404 15.93 0.15 -4.65
C GLU A 404 16.45 1.52 -5.09
N ASP A 405 16.90 1.64 -6.35
CA ASP A 405 17.42 2.87 -6.96
C ASP A 405 16.33 3.70 -7.68
N GLY A 406 15.06 3.38 -7.45
CA GLY A 406 13.92 3.99 -8.13
C GLY A 406 13.51 5.38 -7.64
N GLU A 407 14.42 6.19 -7.07
CA GLU A 407 14.06 7.56 -6.64
C GLU A 407 13.61 8.43 -7.82
N ASP A 408 14.06 8.12 -9.05
CA ASP A 408 13.62 8.77 -10.28
C ASP A 408 12.40 8.10 -10.94
N ALA A 409 11.84 7.04 -10.34
CA ALA A 409 10.69 6.33 -10.90
C ALA A 409 9.50 7.29 -11.07
N PRO A 410 8.87 7.40 -12.26
CA PRO A 410 7.80 8.35 -12.49
C PRO A 410 6.58 8.02 -11.62
N SER A 411 5.94 9.07 -11.08
CA SER A 411 4.78 8.90 -10.20
C SER A 411 3.51 8.51 -10.98
N GLY A 412 3.55 8.69 -12.30
CA GLY A 412 2.53 8.26 -13.24
C GLY A 412 2.90 8.69 -14.66
N TYR A 413 2.45 7.93 -15.65
CA TYR A 413 2.80 8.14 -17.06
C TYR A 413 1.71 7.55 -17.94
N TRP A 414 1.51 8.15 -19.11
CA TRP A 414 0.61 7.61 -20.13
C TRP A 414 1.40 7.07 -21.32
N PHE A 415 0.79 6.11 -22.01
CA PHE A 415 1.32 5.50 -23.23
C PHE A 415 0.17 5.30 -24.21
N ASP A 416 0.36 5.72 -25.46
CA ASP A 416 -0.54 5.41 -26.56
C ASP A 416 -0.05 4.16 -27.30
N GLY A 417 -0.80 3.08 -27.17
CA GLY A 417 -0.50 1.81 -27.82
C GLY A 417 -0.56 1.83 -29.35
N PHE A 418 -1.11 2.88 -29.97
CA PHE A 418 -1.15 3.03 -31.43
C PHE A 418 0.09 3.74 -31.98
N PHE A 419 0.43 4.90 -31.41
CA PHE A 419 1.53 5.72 -31.91
C PHE A 419 2.85 5.46 -31.20
N GLY A 420 2.82 4.80 -30.03
CA GLY A 420 4.00 4.60 -29.18
C GLY A 420 4.40 5.83 -28.39
N ASP A 421 3.58 6.89 -28.40
CA ASP A 421 3.83 8.12 -27.65
C ASP A 421 3.69 7.88 -26.15
N ALA A 422 4.53 8.54 -25.35
CA ALA A 422 4.49 8.46 -23.91
C ALA A 422 4.90 9.78 -23.25
N ALA A 423 4.35 10.08 -22.07
CA ALA A 423 4.87 11.14 -21.22
C ALA A 423 4.54 10.92 -19.74
N GLU A 424 5.35 11.53 -18.86
CA GLU A 424 5.04 11.60 -17.43
C GLU A 424 3.80 12.48 -17.19
N THR A 425 2.94 12.05 -16.27
CA THR A 425 1.74 12.77 -15.89
C THR A 425 2.03 13.76 -14.77
N LYS A 426 1.50 14.99 -14.91
CA LYS A 426 1.61 16.04 -13.89
C LYS A 426 0.35 16.10 -13.00
N PRO A 427 0.48 16.57 -11.73
CA PRO A 427 1.73 16.89 -11.05
C PRO A 427 2.55 15.64 -10.73
N THR A 428 3.86 15.82 -10.54
CA THR A 428 4.82 14.77 -10.15
C THR A 428 5.06 14.71 -8.64
N GLU A 429 4.69 15.78 -7.93
CA GLU A 429 4.73 15.93 -6.48
C GLU A 429 3.33 16.13 -5.88
N PRO A 430 3.09 15.71 -4.62
CA PRO A 430 1.84 15.98 -3.94
C PRO A 430 1.56 17.48 -3.79
N LYS A 431 0.28 17.88 -3.92
CA LYS A 431 -0.15 19.25 -3.60
C LYS A 431 -0.25 19.39 -2.08
N GLU A 432 0.43 20.37 -1.49
CA GLU A 432 0.43 20.64 -0.04
C GLU A 432 -0.97 20.88 0.54
N THR A 433 -1.85 21.53 -0.22
CA THR A 433 -3.23 21.82 0.19
C THR A 433 -4.20 20.65 -0.01
N CYS A 434 -3.74 19.52 -0.55
CA CYS A 434 -4.60 18.39 -0.84
C CYS A 434 -4.98 17.62 0.44
N ARG A 435 -6.21 17.10 0.47
CA ARG A 435 -6.74 16.24 1.55
C ARG A 435 -5.78 15.10 1.95
N CYS A 436 -5.06 14.50 1.00
CA CYS A 436 -4.10 13.43 1.32
C CYS A 436 -3.00 13.85 2.29
N ARG A 437 -2.64 15.14 2.35
CA ARG A 437 -1.66 15.68 3.31
C ARG A 437 -2.25 15.86 4.71
N GLN A 438 -3.55 16.08 4.81
CA GLN A 438 -4.26 16.28 6.09
C GLN A 438 -4.43 14.98 6.88
N VAL A 439 -4.52 13.85 6.20
CA VAL A 439 -4.71 12.52 6.82
C VAL A 439 -3.47 11.64 6.79
N LEU A 440 -2.31 12.20 6.38
CA LEU A 440 -1.09 11.46 6.12
C LEU A 440 -0.60 10.73 7.38
N GLY A 441 -0.58 9.40 7.33
CA GLY A 441 -0.05 8.55 8.39
C GLY A 441 -0.82 8.60 9.72
N LEU A 442 -2.10 8.99 9.70
CA LEU A 442 -2.94 9.01 10.91
C LEU A 442 -3.44 7.61 11.36
N GLY A 443 -3.32 6.58 10.51
CA GLY A 443 -3.84 5.25 10.78
C GLY A 443 -5.33 5.25 11.14
N ASP A 444 -5.71 4.48 12.16
CA ASP A 444 -7.10 4.35 12.64
C ASP A 444 -7.66 5.65 13.24
N THR A 445 -6.82 6.63 13.54
CA THR A 445 -7.28 7.96 14.01
C THR A 445 -7.73 8.86 12.86
N ALA A 446 -7.52 8.44 11.62
CA ALA A 446 -8.06 9.14 10.46
C ALA A 446 -9.59 8.96 10.42
N ALA A 447 -10.35 10.05 10.50
CA ALA A 447 -11.77 10.06 10.21
C ALA A 447 -11.99 9.92 8.70
N LEU A 448 -11.79 8.71 8.17
CA LEU A 448 -11.98 8.44 6.75
C LEU A 448 -13.46 8.54 6.41
N CYS A 449 -13.82 9.01 5.22
CA CYS A 449 -15.24 9.22 4.89
C CYS A 449 -16.08 7.92 4.85
N PHE A 450 -15.44 6.76 5.01
CA PHE A 450 -16.03 5.43 4.90
C PHE A 450 -15.71 4.51 6.11
N LEU A 451 -15.01 5.04 7.13
CA LEU A 451 -14.76 4.40 8.44
C LEU A 451 -15.38 5.32 9.51
#